data_AF-A0A7T4K5P1-F1
#
_entry.id   AF-A0A7T4K5P1-F1
#
_cell.length_a   1.000
_cell.length_b   1.000
_cell.length_c   1.000
_cell.angle_alpha   90.00
_cell.angle_beta   90.00
_cell.angle_gamma   90.00
#
_symmetry.space_group_name_H-M   'P 1'
#
loop_
_entity.id
_entity.type
_entity.pdbx_description
1 polymer ?
#
loop_
_entity_poly.entity_id
_entity_poly.type
_entity_poly.pdbx_seq_one_letter_code
_entity_poly.pdbx_strand_id
1 'polypeptide(L)'
;MEREMLNINGNLVGEIKTTAIDTKEGEKEVANFTIVRKNKEEGKVKKEYIYCNLYGEKAKSVKEFKSGEYIHIFGYFKETKKEDKTFKNFIVKHINKIEKEEKEEEI
;
A
#
# COMPACT_ATOMS: atom_id res chain seq x y z
N MET A 1 -17.76 4.82 13.21
CA MET A 1 -16.41 4.39 13.60
C MET A 1 -15.41 5.21 12.83
N GLU A 2 -14.63 6.01 13.54
CA GLU A 2 -13.50 6.74 12.99
C GLU A 2 -12.43 5.72 12.54
N ARG A 3 -11.83 5.93 11.38
CA ARG A 3 -10.73 5.09 10.89
C ARG A 3 -9.44 5.83 11.17
N GLU A 4 -8.47 5.16 11.77
CA GLU A 4 -7.14 5.72 11.94
C GLU A 4 -6.48 5.86 10.57
N MET A 5 -6.27 7.10 10.16
CA MET A 5 -5.60 7.44 8.90
C MET A 5 -4.09 7.50 9.14
N LEU A 6 -3.33 6.84 8.28
CA LEU A 6 -1.88 6.70 8.42
C LEU A 6 -1.16 7.15 7.16
N ASN A 7 0.04 7.66 7.37
CA ASN A 7 1.03 7.97 6.34
C ASN A 7 2.11 6.89 6.40
N ILE A 8 2.43 6.28 5.26
CA ILE A 8 3.42 5.21 5.18
C ILE A 8 4.31 5.45 3.97
N ASN A 9 5.62 5.47 4.20
CA ASN A 9 6.61 5.44 3.14
C ASN A 9 7.16 4.02 2.99
N GLY A 10 7.44 3.60 1.76
CA GLY A 10 8.02 2.30 1.48
C GLY A 10 8.37 2.11 0.02
N ASN A 11 9.14 1.08 -0.28
CA ASN A 11 9.46 0.71 -1.66
C ASN A 11 8.37 -0.18 -2.22
N LEU A 12 7.95 0.08 -3.45
CA LEU A 12 7.06 -0.80 -4.19
C LEU A 12 7.74 -2.17 -4.43
N VAL A 13 6.99 -3.25 -4.19
CA VAL A 13 7.45 -4.63 -4.39
C VAL A 13 6.67 -5.24 -5.55
N GLY A 14 7.40 -5.60 -6.62
CA GLY A 14 6.80 -6.24 -7.79
C GLY A 14 5.92 -5.29 -8.60
N GLU A 15 5.10 -5.87 -9.47
CA GLU A 15 4.20 -5.15 -10.35
C GLU A 15 2.87 -4.80 -9.66
N ILE A 16 2.30 -3.65 -10.02
CA ILE A 16 0.95 -3.29 -9.63
C ILE A 16 -0.05 -4.05 -10.51
N LYS A 17 -0.92 -4.83 -9.88
CA LYS A 17 -1.98 -5.59 -10.58
C LYS A 17 -3.30 -4.83 -10.55
N THR A 18 -3.76 -4.39 -11.70
CA THR A 18 -5.08 -3.75 -11.84
C THR A 18 -6.16 -4.76 -12.25
N THR A 19 -7.31 -4.73 -11.59
CA THR A 19 -8.50 -5.53 -11.93
C THR A 19 -9.75 -4.66 -11.81
N ALA A 20 -10.86 -5.09 -12.39
CA ALA A 20 -12.20 -4.59 -12.06
C ALA A 20 -12.87 -5.49 -11.01
N ILE A 21 -13.68 -4.91 -10.14
CA ILE A 21 -14.55 -5.64 -9.21
C ILE A 21 -15.96 -5.08 -9.25
N ASP A 22 -16.96 -5.95 -9.11
CA ASP A 22 -18.34 -5.52 -8.92
C ASP A 22 -18.57 -5.05 -7.49
N THR A 23 -19.18 -3.87 -7.35
CA THR A 23 -19.59 -3.31 -6.07
C THR A 23 -21.08 -2.97 -6.11
N LYS A 24 -21.64 -2.63 -4.94
CA LYS A 24 -23.03 -2.14 -4.87
C LYS A 24 -23.25 -0.84 -5.65
N GLU A 25 -22.17 -0.11 -5.95
CA GLU A 25 -22.17 1.15 -6.69
C GLU A 25 -21.83 0.95 -8.18
N GLY A 26 -21.71 -0.31 -8.64
CA GLY A 26 -21.26 -0.67 -9.98
C GLY A 26 -19.82 -1.20 -10.01
N GLU A 27 -19.31 -1.43 -11.22
CA GLU A 27 -17.95 -1.90 -11.44
C GLU A 27 -16.93 -0.84 -10.99
N LYS A 28 -15.87 -1.27 -10.30
CA LYS A 28 -14.81 -0.40 -9.80
C LYS A 28 -13.45 -0.99 -10.10
N GLU A 29 -12.57 -0.19 -10.69
CA GLU A 29 -11.17 -0.56 -10.85
C GLU A 29 -10.43 -0.57 -9.51
N VAL A 30 -9.51 -1.51 -9.36
CA VAL A 30 -8.68 -1.69 -8.17
C VAL A 30 -7.24 -1.95 -8.61
N ALA A 31 -6.31 -1.15 -8.11
CA ALA A 31 -4.89 -1.44 -8.15
C ALA A 31 -4.47 -2.15 -6.87
N ASN A 32 -3.90 -3.34 -7.02
CA ASN A 32 -3.37 -4.18 -5.95
C ASN A 32 -1.86 -4.17 -6.03
N PHE A 33 -1.21 -3.79 -4.93
CA PHE A 33 0.24 -3.71 -4.88
C PHE A 33 0.73 -3.90 -3.46
N THR A 34 2.03 -4.13 -3.31
CA THR A 34 2.67 -4.33 -2.01
C THR A 34 3.77 -3.31 -1.85
N ILE A 35 3.86 -2.68 -0.68
CA ILE A 35 5.06 -1.93 -0.30
C ILE A 35 5.83 -2.67 0.79
N VAL A 36 7.14 -2.49 0.82
CA VAL A 36 7.98 -2.91 1.92
C VAL A 36 8.59 -1.69 2.61
N ARG A 37 8.50 -1.67 3.94
CA ARG A 37 9.30 -0.76 4.76
C ARG A 37 10.21 -1.54 5.69
N LYS A 38 11.33 -0.92 6.07
CA LYS A 38 12.28 -1.48 7.01
C LYS A 38 12.10 -0.75 8.34
N ASN A 39 11.95 -1.52 9.41
CA ASN A 39 11.95 -0.99 10.78
C ASN A 39 13.12 -1.64 11.53
N LYS A 40 13.75 -0.91 12.46
CA LYS A 40 14.71 -1.47 13.40
C LYS A 40 13.99 -1.83 14.70
N GLU A 41 14.07 -3.10 15.08
CA GLU A 41 13.50 -3.62 16.33
C GLU A 41 14.63 -4.42 17.00
N GLU A 42 15.04 -4.01 18.21
CA GLU A 42 16.11 -4.67 18.98
C GLU A 42 17.44 -4.85 18.20
N GLY A 43 17.82 -3.84 17.41
CA GLY A 43 19.05 -3.88 16.60
C GLY A 43 18.97 -4.77 15.35
N LYS A 44 17.81 -5.38 15.06
CA LYS A 44 17.59 -6.17 13.85
C LYS A 44 16.72 -5.40 12.86
N VAL A 45 17.09 -5.44 11.59
CA VAL A 45 16.28 -4.89 10.51
C VAL A 45 15.16 -5.87 10.17
N LYS A 46 13.92 -5.47 10.44
CA LYS A 46 12.72 -6.21 10.09
C LYS A 46 12.06 -5.57 8.88
N LYS A 47 11.73 -6.41 7.89
CA LYS A 47 10.93 -5.99 6.73
C LYS A 47 9.46 -6.18 7.05
N GLU A 48 8.67 -5.13 6.88
CA GLU A 48 7.23 -5.18 6.96
C GLU A 48 6.66 -5.04 5.54
N TYR A 49 5.89 -6.03 5.11
CA TYR A 49 5.20 -6.02 3.81
C TYR A 49 3.74 -5.62 4.02
N ILE A 50 3.30 -4.62 3.28
CA ILE A 50 1.98 -4.02 3.44
C ILE A 50 1.21 -4.19 2.12
N TYR A 51 0.15 -4.99 2.17
CA TYR A 51 -0.75 -5.24 1.05
C TYR A 51 -1.70 -4.07 0.88
N CYS A 52 -1.67 -3.43 -0.28
CA CYS A 52 -2.36 -2.18 -0.56
C CYS A 52 -3.42 -2.36 -1.64
N ASN A 53 -4.56 -1.70 -1.44
CA ASN A 53 -5.61 -1.59 -2.45
C ASN A 53 -5.97 -0.13 -2.69
N LEU A 54 -5.88 0.32 -3.93
CA LEU A 54 -6.33 1.64 -4.38
C LEU A 54 -7.52 1.46 -5.33
N TYR A 55 -8.66 2.07 -4.99
CA TYR A 55 -9.92 1.86 -5.70
C TYR A 55 -10.33 3.09 -6.54
N GLY A 56 -11.10 2.84 -7.58
CA GLY A 56 -11.71 3.87 -8.43
C GLY A 56 -10.75 4.44 -9.46
N GLU A 57 -11.04 5.64 -9.95
CA GLU A 57 -10.28 6.27 -11.07
C GLU A 57 -8.79 6.40 -10.78
N LYS A 58 -8.41 6.62 -9.52
CA LYS A 58 -7.00 6.69 -9.09
C LYS A 58 -6.23 5.38 -9.26
N ALA A 59 -6.90 4.24 -9.42
CA ALA A 59 -6.23 2.98 -9.74
C ALA A 59 -5.50 3.03 -11.10
N LYS A 60 -5.97 3.85 -12.05
CA LYS A 60 -5.33 4.02 -13.36
C LYS A 60 -4.03 4.81 -13.28
N SER A 61 -3.92 5.75 -12.34
CA SER A 61 -2.77 6.67 -12.25
C SER A 61 -1.50 6.00 -11.74
N VAL A 62 -1.59 4.77 -11.23
CA VAL A 62 -0.46 4.05 -10.65
C VAL A 62 0.11 2.96 -11.57
N LYS A 63 -0.46 2.77 -12.77
CA LYS A 63 -0.03 1.71 -13.70
C LYS A 63 1.43 1.83 -14.15
N GLU A 64 1.98 3.04 -14.18
CA GLU A 64 3.37 3.29 -14.57
C GLU A 64 4.37 3.20 -13.41
N PHE A 65 3.91 2.87 -12.20
CA PHE A 65 4.79 2.70 -11.06
C PHE A 65 5.56 1.39 -11.21
N LYS A 66 6.86 1.42 -10.90
CA LYS A 66 7.79 0.31 -11.11
C LYS A 66 8.30 -0.23 -9.79
N SER A 67 8.53 -1.53 -9.73
CA SER A 67 9.13 -2.18 -8.57
C SER A 67 10.42 -1.47 -8.16
N GLY A 68 10.62 -1.28 -6.86
CA GLY A 68 11.76 -0.56 -6.28
C GLY A 68 11.51 0.93 -6.05
N GLU A 69 10.57 1.56 -6.74
CA GLU A 69 10.25 2.98 -6.53
C GLU A 69 9.85 3.26 -5.09
N TYR A 70 10.40 4.33 -4.51
CA TYR A 70 10.05 4.79 -3.17
C TYR A 70 8.79 5.65 -3.27
N ILE A 71 7.78 5.27 -2.49
CA ILE A 71 6.46 5.89 -2.57
C ILE A 71 5.93 6.22 -1.18
N HIS A 72 5.13 7.27 -1.14
CA HIS A 72 4.33 7.65 0.01
C HIS A 72 2.88 7.27 -0.24
N ILE A 73 2.26 6.56 0.71
CA ILE A 73 0.83 6.23 0.69
C ILE A 73 0.13 6.78 1.93
N PHE A 74 -1.06 7.32 1.72
CA PHE A 74 -1.96 7.76 2.78
C PHE A 74 -3.27 7.00 2.69
N GLY A 75 -3.76 6.48 3.82
CA GLY A 75 -4.87 5.54 3.85
C GLY A 75 -5.15 5.00 5.24
N TYR A 76 -5.79 3.84 5.33
CA TYR A 76 -6.09 3.17 6.60
C TYR A 76 -6.07 1.65 6.44
N PHE A 77 -5.79 0.93 7.53
CA PHE A 77 -5.94 -0.52 7.54
C PHE A 77 -7.41 -0.95 7.62
N LYS A 78 -7.79 -1.91 6.78
CA LYS A 78 -9.08 -2.58 6.80
C LYS A 78 -8.88 -4.06 7.02
N GLU A 79 -9.51 -4.58 8.05
CA GLU A 79 -9.63 -6.02 8.27
C GLU A 79 -10.90 -6.53 7.61
N THR A 80 -10.78 -7.64 6.89
CA THR A 80 -11.91 -8.35 6.28
C THR A 80 -11.82 -9.80 6.70
N LYS A 81 -12.90 -10.32 7.29
CA LYS A 81 -13.03 -11.74 7.62
C LYS A 81 -13.74 -12.43 6.46
N LYS A 82 -13.14 -13.48 5.92
CA LYS A 82 -13.76 -14.36 4.94
C LYS A 82 -13.50 -15.79 5.38
N GLU A 83 -14.57 -16.54 5.62
CA GLU A 83 -14.50 -17.87 6.23
C GLU A 83 -13.70 -17.83 7.55
N ASP A 84 -12.67 -18.64 7.66
CA ASP A 84 -11.74 -18.74 8.81
C ASP A 84 -10.51 -17.82 8.70
N LYS A 85 -10.42 -17.02 7.62
CA LYS A 85 -9.27 -16.15 7.34
C LYS A 85 -9.57 -14.69 7.61
N THR A 86 -8.60 -14.01 8.25
CA THR A 86 -8.60 -12.56 8.43
C THR A 86 -7.56 -11.94 7.50
N PHE A 87 -8.02 -11.02 6.65
CA PHE A 87 -7.17 -10.28 5.73
C PHE A 87 -7.04 -8.84 6.22
N LYS A 88 -5.82 -8.37 6.43
CA LYS A 88 -5.52 -6.98 6.77
C LYS A 88 -4.86 -6.31 5.56
N ASN A 89 -5.60 -5.42 4.90
CA ASN A 89 -5.10 -4.65 3.77
C ASN A 89 -5.10 -3.17 4.11
N PHE A 90 -4.19 -2.41 3.49
CA PHE A 90 -4.13 -0.97 3.57
C PHE A 90 -4.92 -0.35 2.41
N ILE A 91 -6.02 0.33 2.73
CA ILE A 91 -6.85 0.99 1.73
C ILE A 91 -6.28 2.38 1.47
N VAL A 92 -5.74 2.56 0.28
CA VAL A 92 -5.03 3.76 -0.13
C VAL A 92 -6.03 4.81 -0.61
N LYS A 93 -5.81 6.06 -0.20
CA LYS A 93 -6.57 7.25 -0.63
C LYS A 93 -5.73 8.20 -1.47
N HIS A 94 -4.45 8.31 -1.14
CA HIS A 94 -3.47 9.10 -1.89
C HIS A 94 -2.15 8.33 -1.97
N ILE A 95 -1.46 8.51 -3.09
CA ILE A 95 -0.18 7.88 -3.42
C ILE A 95 0.66 8.88 -4.21
N ASN A 96 1.94 9.00 -3.86
CA ASN A 96 2.90 9.84 -4.57
C ASN A 96 4.24 9.09 -4.68
N LYS A 97 4.95 9.29 -5.81
CA LYS A 97 6.38 8.96 -5.87
C LYS A 97 7.13 10.02 -5.07
N ILE A 98 8.10 9.58 -4.28
CA ILE A 98 8.96 10.47 -3.49
C ILE A 98 10.42 10.03 -3.66
N GLU A 99 11.35 10.97 -3.53
CA GLU A 99 12.77 10.65 -3.45
C GLU A 99 13.08 10.12 -2.05
N LYS A 100 13.95 9.11 -1.97
CA LYS A 100 14.44 8.62 -0.69
C LYS A 100 15.56 9.55 -0.26
N GLU A 101 15.32 10.39 0.75
CA GLU A 101 16.43 11.12 1.38
C GLU A 101 17.40 10.09 2.00
N GLU A 102 18.69 10.19 1.68
CA GLU A 102 19.75 9.24 2.12
C GLU A 102 19.99 9.24 3.64
N LYS A 103 19.26 10.04 4.42
CA LYS A 103 19.51 10.30 5.84
C LYS A 103 19.19 9.14 6.81
N GLU A 104 18.71 8.00 6.33
CA GLU A 104 18.39 6.83 7.17
C GLU A 104 19.35 5.64 6.99
N GLU A 105 20.46 5.79 6.24
CA GLU A 105 21.48 4.74 6.14
C GLU A 105 22.68 4.90 7.08
N GLU A 106 22.73 5.96 7.89
CA GLU A 106 23.56 5.97 9.09
C GLU A 106 22.74 5.55 10.33
N ILE A 107 23.33 4.68 11.15
CA ILE A 107 22.91 4.15 12.47
C ILE A 107 22.07 2.88 12.42
#